data_AF-A0A0F9EMT9-F1
#
_entry.id   AF-A0A0F9EMT9-F1
#
_cell.length_a   1.000
_cell.length_b   1.000
_cell.length_c   1.000
_cell.angle_alpha   90.00
_cell.angle_beta   90.00
_cell.angle_gamma   90.00
#
_symmetry.space_group_name_H-M   'P 1'
#
loop_
_entity.id
_entity.type
_entity.pdbx_description
1 polymer ?
#
loop_
_entity_poly.entity_id
_entity_poly.type
_entity_poly.pdbx_seq_one_letter_code
_entity_poly.pdbx_strand_id
1 'polypeptide(L)'
;MGHNEPCYVVDLEFLGIKGLWIHCKNYEALQDLSQRDLNVFFHTDEDYVLTSKNYIWAYPGKLGGKYTICVMPEWNDFPTNGFAGICSDYIGDYKC
;
A
#
# COMPACT_ATOMS: atom_id res chain seq x y z
N MET A 1 -6.22 2.57 -5.34
CA MET A 1 -7.22 3.59 -5.02
C MET A 1 -7.81 3.26 -3.65
N GLY A 2 -7.31 3.90 -2.59
CA GLY A 2 -7.49 3.44 -1.20
C GLY A 2 -8.40 4.29 -0.30
N HIS A 3 -8.98 5.37 -0.82
CA HIS A 3 -9.71 6.38 -0.01
C HIS A 3 -11.17 6.56 -0.39
N ASN A 4 -11.61 5.99 -1.51
CA ASN A 4 -13.01 6.03 -1.93
C ASN A 4 -13.76 4.79 -1.41
N GLU A 5 -15.08 4.92 -1.24
CA GLU A 5 -15.96 3.81 -0.90
C GLU A 5 -15.79 2.63 -1.86
N PRO A 6 -16.05 1.38 -1.41
CA PRO A 6 -15.93 0.21 -2.27
C PRO A 6 -16.91 0.29 -3.45
N CYS A 7 -16.40 0.54 -4.65
CA CYS A 7 -17.21 0.67 -5.87
C CYS A 7 -17.49 -0.67 -6.58
N TYR A 8 -16.68 -1.72 -6.31
CA TYR A 8 -16.74 -2.98 -7.04
C TYR A 8 -16.57 -4.17 -6.10
N VAL A 9 -17.43 -5.18 -6.29
CA VAL A 9 -17.24 -6.50 -5.70
C VAL A 9 -16.29 -7.27 -6.61
N VAL A 10 -15.23 -7.80 -6.02
CA VAL A 10 -14.23 -8.62 -6.72
C VAL A 10 -14.17 -10.00 -6.07
N ASP A 11 -13.78 -11.00 -6.84
CA ASP A 11 -13.55 -12.35 -6.34
C ASP A 11 -12.11 -12.54 -5.80
N LEU A 12 -11.85 -13.72 -5.22
CA LEU A 12 -10.53 -14.06 -4.70
C LEU A 12 -9.50 -14.29 -5.82
N GLU A 13 -9.93 -14.65 -7.03
CA GLU A 13 -9.03 -14.86 -8.17
C GLU A 13 -8.42 -13.53 -8.62
N PHE A 14 -9.22 -12.46 -8.63
CA PHE A 14 -8.75 -11.09 -8.87
C PHE A 14 -7.67 -10.67 -7.90
N LEU A 15 -7.79 -11.00 -6.61
CA LEU A 15 -6.76 -10.69 -5.61
C LEU A 15 -5.45 -11.44 -5.87
N GLY A 16 -5.48 -12.56 -6.58
CA GLY A 16 -4.30 -13.35 -6.96
C GLY A 16 -3.45 -12.74 -8.07
N ILE A 17 -3.83 -11.60 -8.65
CA ILE A 17 -3.02 -10.91 -9.65
C ILE A 17 -1.68 -10.49 -9.02
N LYS A 18 -0.57 -10.88 -9.68
CA LYS A 18 0.77 -10.57 -9.21
C LYS A 18 1.01 -9.06 -9.16
N GLY A 19 1.63 -8.60 -8.08
CA GLY A 19 2.00 -7.19 -7.89
C GLY A 19 0.93 -6.33 -7.22
N LEU A 20 -0.23 -6.90 -6.87
CA LEU A 20 -1.22 -6.17 -6.07
C LEU A 20 -0.75 -5.91 -4.64
N TRP A 21 -1.12 -4.75 -4.13
CA TRP A 21 -0.95 -4.33 -2.73
C TRP A 21 -2.34 -4.17 -2.12
N ILE A 22 -2.63 -4.93 -1.07
CA ILE A 22 -4.00 -5.08 -0.53
C ILE A 22 -4.07 -4.46 0.86
N HIS A 23 -4.72 -3.29 0.96
CA HIS A 23 -5.04 -2.65 2.23
C HIS A 23 -6.31 -3.27 2.82
N CYS A 24 -6.15 -4.07 3.86
CA CYS A 24 -7.28 -4.59 4.63
C CYS A 24 -7.88 -3.46 5.47
N LYS A 25 -9.21 -3.30 5.45
CA LYS A 25 -9.92 -2.24 6.17
C LYS A 25 -10.53 -2.70 7.51
N ASN A 26 -10.51 -3.98 7.79
CA ASN A 26 -10.98 -4.57 9.05
C ASN A 26 -10.17 -5.82 9.41
N TYR A 27 -10.38 -6.31 10.63
CA TYR A 27 -9.68 -7.45 11.19
C TYR A 27 -10.01 -8.75 10.44
N GLU A 28 -11.26 -8.95 10.07
CA GLU A 28 -11.74 -10.15 9.39
C GLU A 28 -11.03 -10.33 8.04
N ALA A 29 -10.95 -9.27 7.23
CA ALA A 29 -10.22 -9.29 5.96
C ALA A 29 -8.72 -9.54 6.17
N LEU A 30 -8.12 -8.92 7.20
CA LEU A 30 -6.71 -9.16 7.50
C LEU A 30 -6.47 -10.62 7.91
N GLN A 31 -7.31 -11.18 8.78
CA GLN A 31 -7.21 -12.57 9.22
C GLN A 31 -7.35 -13.55 8.06
N ASP A 32 -8.33 -13.33 7.18
CA ASP A 32 -8.63 -14.25 6.07
C ASP A 32 -7.60 -14.15 4.93
N LEU A 33 -7.14 -12.93 4.60
CA LEU A 33 -6.24 -12.72 3.47
C LEU A 33 -4.76 -12.91 3.84
N SER A 34 -4.38 -12.73 5.11
CA SER A 34 -3.00 -12.96 5.56
C SER A 34 -2.55 -14.42 5.48
N GLN A 35 -3.49 -15.37 5.42
CA GLN A 35 -3.21 -16.81 5.28
C GLN A 35 -2.92 -17.22 3.82
N ARG A 36 -2.98 -16.28 2.87
CA ARG A 36 -2.83 -16.53 1.43
C ARG A 36 -1.51 -15.96 0.93
N ASP A 37 -1.10 -16.39 -0.26
CA ASP A 37 0.09 -15.87 -0.94
C ASP A 37 -0.16 -14.48 -1.57
N LEU A 38 -0.57 -13.53 -0.74
CA LEU A 38 -0.95 -12.17 -1.11
C LEU A 38 -0.06 -11.15 -0.39
N ASN A 39 0.09 -9.96 -0.97
CA ASN A 39 0.75 -8.83 -0.29
C ASN A 39 -0.30 -7.97 0.40
N VAL A 40 -0.55 -8.25 1.68
CA VAL A 40 -1.59 -7.61 2.50
C VAL A 40 -0.95 -6.76 3.58
N PHE A 41 -1.66 -5.71 3.97
CA PHE A 41 -1.32 -4.88 5.11
C PHE A 41 -2.58 -4.25 5.70
N PHE A 42 -2.50 -3.87 6.97
CA PHE A 42 -3.51 -3.10 7.66
C PHE A 42 -2.83 -1.93 8.33
N HIS A 43 -3.38 -0.73 8.17
CA HIS A 43 -2.98 0.45 8.90
C HIS A 43 -4.13 1.45 8.94
N THR A 44 -4.08 2.33 9.92
CA THR A 44 -5.00 3.45 10.09
C THR A 44 -4.22 4.76 10.08
N ASP A 45 -3.48 5.03 11.15
CA ASP A 45 -2.69 6.24 11.35
C ASP A 45 -1.24 5.95 11.80
N GLU A 46 -0.83 4.69 11.82
CA GLU A 46 0.52 4.30 12.20
C GLU A 46 1.54 4.83 11.19
N ASP A 47 2.64 5.38 11.71
CA ASP A 47 3.75 5.92 10.93
C ASP A 47 4.32 4.90 9.93
N TYR A 48 4.40 3.64 10.34
CA TYR A 48 4.92 2.55 9.52
C TYR A 48 4.19 1.26 9.85
N VAL A 49 3.83 0.51 8.81
CA VAL A 49 3.38 -0.88 8.97
C VAL A 49 4.18 -1.80 8.06
N LEU A 50 4.31 -3.05 8.47
CA LEU A 50 4.92 -4.09 7.65
C LEU A 50 3.82 -4.80 6.84
N THR A 51 4.06 -5.01 5.56
CA THR A 51 3.20 -5.88 4.75
C THR A 51 3.59 -7.35 4.94
N SER A 52 2.70 -8.28 4.59
CA SER A 52 2.97 -9.72 4.63
C SER A 52 4.15 -10.15 3.74
N LYS A 53 4.60 -9.30 2.81
CA LYS A 53 5.78 -9.50 1.96
C LYS A 53 7.02 -8.74 2.43
N ASN A 54 7.03 -8.27 3.67
CA ASN A 54 8.16 -7.59 4.32
C ASN A 54 8.56 -6.25 3.67
N TYR A 55 7.60 -5.56 3.04
CA TYR A 55 7.78 -4.16 2.68
C TYR A 55 7.25 -3.26 3.79
N ILE A 56 7.83 -2.08 3.92
CA ILE A 56 7.39 -1.05 4.86
C ILE A 56 6.42 -0.14 4.13
N TRP A 57 5.19 -0.05 4.59
CA TRP A 57 4.23 0.94 4.13
C TRP A 57 4.34 2.16 5.05
N ALA A 58 4.83 3.29 4.52
CA ALA A 58 5.07 4.49 5.31
C ALA A 58 3.87 5.44 5.22
N TYR A 59 3.47 6.01 6.35
CA TYR A 59 2.48 7.09 6.38
C TYR A 59 2.98 8.30 5.57
N PRO A 60 2.09 9.12 4.98
CA PRO A 60 2.51 10.28 4.20
C PRO A 60 3.54 11.19 4.89
N GLY A 61 4.58 11.57 4.16
CA GLY A 61 5.68 12.43 4.64
C GLY A 61 6.72 11.76 5.55
N LYS A 62 6.67 10.43 5.71
CA LYS A 62 7.63 9.68 6.52
C LYS A 62 8.85 9.25 5.70
N LEU A 63 10.01 9.20 6.37
CA LEU A 63 11.27 8.77 5.77
C LEU A 63 11.23 7.28 5.42
N GLY A 64 11.99 6.89 4.41
CA GLY A 64 12.06 5.51 3.98
C GLY A 64 13.30 5.23 3.15
N GLY A 65 13.38 4.01 2.63
CA GLY A 65 14.46 3.59 1.76
C GLY A 65 14.06 2.41 0.89
N LYS A 66 15.04 1.57 0.56
CA LYS A 66 14.93 0.50 -0.46
C LYS A 66 13.75 -0.46 -0.29
N TYR A 67 13.22 -0.62 0.92
CA TYR A 67 12.10 -1.53 1.21
C TYR A 67 10.82 -0.80 1.63
N THR A 68 10.78 0.52 1.46
CA THR A 68 9.69 1.38 1.91
C THR A 68 8.86 1.86 0.73
N ILE A 69 7.54 1.90 0.88
CA ILE A 69 6.61 2.52 -0.05
C ILE A 69 6.33 3.94 0.41
N CYS A 70 6.55 4.91 -0.48
CA CYS A 70 6.23 6.31 -0.26
C CYS A 70 4.75 6.53 -0.58
N VAL A 71 3.98 7.02 0.37
CA VAL A 71 2.53 7.22 0.23
C VAL A 71 2.21 8.71 0.18
N MET A 72 1.43 9.12 -0.81
CA MET A 72 1.00 10.49 -1.08
C MET A 72 2.13 11.54 -1.01
N PRO A 73 3.25 11.35 -1.75
CA PRO A 73 4.33 12.36 -1.80
C PRO A 73 3.85 13.76 -2.20
N GLU A 74 2.77 13.85 -2.98
CA GLU A 74 2.17 15.09 -3.45
C GLU A 74 1.64 16.01 -2.32
N TRP A 75 1.35 15.47 -1.13
CA TRP A 75 0.80 16.28 -0.03
C TRP A 75 1.81 17.26 0.57
N ASN A 76 3.10 16.94 0.50
CA ASN A 76 4.17 17.71 1.15
C ASN A 76 5.39 17.93 0.24
N ASP A 77 5.27 17.70 -1.07
CA ASP A 77 6.38 17.70 -2.04
C ASP A 77 7.57 16.83 -1.56
N PHE A 78 7.24 15.62 -1.12
CA PHE A 78 8.19 14.75 -0.44
C PHE A 78 9.12 14.04 -1.44
N PRO A 79 10.45 13.99 -1.20
CA PRO A 79 11.37 13.33 -2.11
C PRO A 79 11.11 11.82 -2.15
N THR A 80 10.84 11.30 -3.34
CA THR A 80 10.51 9.88 -3.57
C THR A 80 11.74 9.02 -3.93
N ASN A 81 12.92 9.64 -4.04
CA ASN A 81 14.13 8.94 -4.46
C ASN A 81 14.57 7.89 -3.43
N GLY A 82 14.89 6.67 -3.90
CA GLY A 82 15.38 5.59 -3.06
C GLY A 82 14.30 4.73 -2.37
N PHE A 83 13.02 5.04 -2.57
CA PHE A 83 11.90 4.19 -2.12
C PHE A 83 11.72 2.97 -3.03
N ALA A 84 11.10 1.91 -2.50
CA ALA A 84 10.77 0.70 -3.24
C ALA A 84 9.62 0.92 -4.24
N GLY A 85 8.76 1.90 -3.98
CA GLY A 85 7.59 2.21 -4.79
C GLY A 85 6.86 3.45 -4.26
N ILE A 86 5.94 3.95 -5.07
CA ILE A 86 5.17 5.17 -4.79
C ILE A 86 3.68 4.82 -4.89
N CYS A 87 2.92 5.17 -3.87
CA CYS A 87 1.47 5.15 -3.86
C CYS A 87 0.97 6.60 -3.93
N SER A 88 0.49 7.01 -5.09
CA SER A 88 0.03 8.38 -5.35
C SER A 88 -1.20 8.34 -6.25
N ASP A 89 -2.09 9.31 -6.10
CA ASP A 89 -3.21 9.50 -7.04
C ASP A 89 -2.72 10.06 -8.39
N TYR A 90 -1.52 10.64 -8.42
CA TYR A 90 -0.88 11.24 -9.58
C TYR A 90 0.35 10.45 -10.04
N ILE A 91 0.23 9.12 -10.09
CA ILE A 91 1.38 8.24 -10.44
C ILE A 91 2.06 8.62 -11.76
N GLY A 92 1.35 9.23 -12.71
CA GLY A 92 1.91 9.71 -13.98
C GLY A 92 2.93 10.84 -13.86
N ASP A 93 2.91 11.59 -12.75
CA ASP A 93 3.86 12.67 -12.48
C ASP A 93 5.18 12.15 -11.89
N TYR A 94 5.17 10.92 -11.38
CA TYR A 94 6.34 10.25 -10.84
C TYR A 94 6.90 9.28 -11.89
N LYS A 95 8.03 9.65 -12.50
CA LYS A 95 8.78 8.75 -13.37
C LYS A 95 9.67 7.85 -12.51
N CYS A 96 9.31 6.58 -12.44
CA CYS A 96 10.19 5.51 -11.99
C CYS A 96 11.28 5.22 -13.04
#